data_AF-A0ABD5LZD8-F1
#
_entry.id   AF-A0ABD5LZD8-F1
#
_cell.length_a   1.000
_cell.length_b   1.000
_cell.length_c   1.000
_cell.angle_alpha   90.00
_cell.angle_beta   90.00
_cell.angle_gamma   90.00
#
_symmetry.space_group_name_H-M   'P 1'
#
loop_
_entity.id
_entity.type
_entity.pdbx_description
1 polymer ?
#
loop_
_entity_poly.entity_id
_entity_poly.type
_entity_poly.pdbx_seq_one_letter_code
_entity_poly.pdbx_strand_id
1 'polypeptide(L)'
;MFSNISDNKEVIRLEAKHPNKNKQEVWEDINIVPIFDKNNLISHYAFLSLDITDKVKLRNDLLNKSYIDSLTGMANRLSIIEKIEQERLNIATPSSFVLGLLIVINSKRLMINMAMLLVIMFYVR
;
A
#
# COMPACT_ATOMS: atom_id res chain seq x y z
N MET A 1 -19.29 4.89 -15.60
CA MET A 1 -19.00 3.69 -14.79
C MET A 1 -19.82 3.71 -13.50
N PHE A 2 -21.16 3.85 -13.58
CA PHE A 2 -22.05 3.89 -12.40
C PHE A 2 -23.35 3.08 -12.57
N SER A 3 -23.48 2.30 -13.65
CA SER A 3 -24.74 1.63 -14.02
C SER A 3 -25.02 0.31 -13.30
N ASN A 4 -24.12 -0.20 -12.44
CA ASN A 4 -24.25 -1.53 -11.82
C ASN A 4 -24.60 -1.50 -10.32
N ILE A 5 -24.92 -0.33 -9.74
CA ILE A 5 -25.14 -0.20 -8.29
C ILE A 5 -26.59 -0.55 -7.89
N SER A 6 -27.53 -0.58 -8.83
CA SER A 6 -28.97 -0.63 -8.55
C SER A 6 -29.52 -1.94 -7.99
N ASP A 7 -28.80 -3.06 -8.11
CA ASP A 7 -29.31 -4.39 -7.73
C ASP A 7 -28.64 -5.00 -6.50
N ASN A 8 -27.57 -4.37 -5.97
CA ASN A 8 -26.86 -4.90 -4.82
C ASN A 8 -27.35 -4.26 -3.51
N LYS A 9 -27.81 -5.08 -2.56
CA LYS A 9 -28.29 -4.66 -1.22
C LYS A 9 -27.14 -4.33 -0.25
N GLU A 10 -25.90 -4.39 -0.73
CA GLU A 10 -24.70 -4.24 0.09
C GLU A 10 -24.28 -2.77 0.25
N VAL A 11 -23.58 -2.51 1.35
CA VAL A 11 -22.89 -1.23 1.57
C VAL A 11 -21.65 -1.19 0.69
N ILE A 12 -21.55 -0.15 -0.12
CA ILE A 12 -20.40 0.05 -1.01
C ILE A 12 -19.47 1.07 -0.36
N ARG A 13 -18.19 0.74 -0.29
CA ARG A 13 -17.13 1.64 0.16
C ARG A 13 -16.07 1.71 -0.92
N LEU A 14 -15.71 2.91 -1.33
CA LEU A 14 -14.70 3.12 -2.35
C LEU A 14 -13.94 4.42 -2.11
N GLU A 15 -12.64 4.39 -2.37
CA GLU A 15 -11.82 5.60 -2.47
C GLU A 15 -11.77 5.99 -3.96
N ALA A 16 -12.07 7.26 -4.28
CA ALA A 16 -12.06 7.77 -5.63
C ALA A 16 -11.15 9.00 -5.74
N LYS A 17 -10.43 9.09 -6.87
CA LYS A 17 -9.60 10.25 -7.22
C LYS A 17 -10.26 11.00 -8.37
N HIS A 18 -10.47 12.30 -8.21
CA HIS A 18 -11.01 13.14 -9.28
C HIS A 18 -10.49 14.59 -9.19
N PRO A 19 -10.55 15.37 -10.28
CA PRO A 19 -10.27 16.81 -10.21
C PRO A 19 -11.44 17.55 -9.55
N ASN A 20 -11.14 18.56 -8.72
CA ASN A 20 -12.13 19.50 -8.22
C ASN A 20 -12.41 20.63 -9.25
N LYS A 21 -13.30 21.57 -8.89
CA LYS A 21 -13.64 22.75 -9.72
C LYS A 21 -12.43 23.60 -10.11
N ASN A 22 -11.37 23.59 -9.30
CA ASN A 22 -10.11 24.28 -9.53
C ASN A 22 -9.06 23.42 -10.25
N LYS A 23 -9.45 22.27 -10.81
CA LYS A 23 -8.57 21.28 -11.46
C LYS A 23 -7.49 20.69 -10.55
N GLN A 24 -7.65 20.79 -9.24
CA GLN A 24 -6.75 20.13 -8.28
C GLN A 24 -7.21 18.69 -8.06
N GLU A 25 -6.27 17.76 -7.98
CA GLU A 25 -6.58 16.37 -7.67
C GLU A 25 -7.04 16.24 -6.20
N VAL A 26 -8.24 15.71 -6.02
CA VAL A 26 -8.86 15.44 -4.72
C VAL A 26 -9.13 13.96 -4.59
N TRP A 27 -8.98 13.45 -3.37
CA TRP A 27 -9.34 12.09 -3.00
C TRP A 27 -10.56 12.11 -2.09
N GLU A 28 -11.55 11.28 -2.41
CA GLU A 28 -12.77 11.13 -1.64
C GLU A 28 -12.94 9.68 -1.17
N ASP A 29 -13.28 9.51 0.11
CA ASP A 29 -13.79 8.24 0.66
C ASP A 29 -15.32 8.28 0.59
N ILE A 30 -15.89 7.45 -0.29
CA ILE A 30 -17.30 7.43 -0.60
C ILE A 30 -17.92 6.15 -0.02
N ASN A 31 -18.89 6.34 0.85
CA ASN A 31 -19.70 5.28 1.46
C ASN A 31 -21.13 5.40 0.96
N ILE A 32 -21.65 4.36 0.31
CA ILE A 32 -23.02 4.30 -0.23
C ILE A 32 -23.78 3.20 0.49
N VAL A 33 -24.91 3.56 1.09
CA VAL A 33 -25.74 2.67 1.93
C VAL A 33 -27.18 2.65 1.39
N PRO A 34 -27.75 1.48 1.08
CA PRO A 34 -29.15 1.37 0.72
C PRO A 34 -30.06 1.57 1.95
N ILE A 35 -31.14 2.34 1.77
CA ILE A 35 -32.19 2.56 2.76
C ILE A 35 -33.41 1.76 2.33
N PHE A 36 -33.82 0.83 3.19
CA PHE A 36 -34.95 -0.05 2.93
C PHE A 36 -36.26 0.54 3.45
N ASP A 37 -37.35 0.29 2.71
CA ASP A 37 -38.70 0.60 3.17
C ASP A 37 -39.25 -0.49 4.11
N LYS A 38 -40.52 -0.33 4.51
CA LYS A 38 -41.24 -1.27 5.38
C LYS A 38 -41.37 -2.68 4.78
N ASN A 39 -41.27 -2.79 3.45
CA ASN A 39 -41.38 -4.03 2.69
C ASN A 39 -40.00 -4.64 2.35
N ASN A 40 -38.92 -4.11 2.95
CA ASN A 40 -37.55 -4.53 2.72
C ASN A 40 -37.06 -4.36 1.27
N LEU A 41 -37.66 -3.42 0.55
CA LEU A 41 -37.26 -2.98 -0.79
C LEU A 41 -36.38 -1.75 -0.67
N ILE A 42 -35.40 -1.61 -1.57
CA ILE A 42 -34.54 -0.42 -1.60
C ILE A 42 -35.41 0.77 -1.99
N SER A 43 -35.48 1.75 -1.10
CA SER A 43 -36.24 2.97 -1.32
C SER A 43 -35.34 4.11 -1.81
N HIS A 44 -34.15 4.23 -1.22
CA HIS A 44 -33.20 5.31 -1.46
C HIS A 44 -31.78 4.79 -1.24
N TYR A 45 -30.79 5.54 -1.72
CA TYR A 45 -29.40 5.37 -1.31
C TYR A 45 -28.95 6.63 -0.59
N ALA A 46 -28.36 6.47 0.59
CA ALA A 46 -27.60 7.53 1.24
C ALA A 46 -26.13 7.39 0.84
N PHE A 47 -25.47 8.52 0.58
CA PHE A 47 -24.03 8.56 0.38
C PHE A 47 -23.38 9.54 1.35
N LEU A 48 -22.21 9.17 1.85
CA LEU A 48 -21.30 10.03 2.59
C LEU A 48 -20.00 10.09 1.79
N SER A 49 -19.60 11.30 1.38
CA SER A 49 -18.30 11.56 0.79
C SER A 49 -17.48 12.40 1.75
N LEU A 50 -16.26 11.94 2.05
CA LEU A 50 -15.29 12.65 2.87
C LEU A 50 -14.04 12.95 2.04
N ASP A 51 -13.63 14.22 2.00
CA ASP A 51 -12.33 14.58 1.43
C ASP A 51 -11.21 14.01 2.31
N ILE A 52 -10.43 13.11 1.74
CA ILE A 52 -9.28 12.44 2.37
C ILE A 52 -7.95 12.86 1.72
N THR A 53 -7.94 13.93 0.94
CA THR A 53 -6.76 14.38 0.18
C THR A 53 -5.54 14.56 1.06
N ASP A 54 -5.67 15.26 2.19
CA ASP A 54 -4.55 15.51 3.09
C ASP A 54 -4.11 14.24 3.83
N LYS A 55 -5.04 13.35 4.15
CA LYS A 55 -4.75 12.03 4.73
C LYS A 55 -3.93 11.17 3.75
N VAL A 56 -4.30 11.18 2.48
CA VAL A 56 -3.57 10.45 1.42
C VAL A 56 -2.19 11.06 1.19
N LYS A 57 -2.08 12.40 1.12
CA LYS A 57 -0.77 13.09 1.02
C LYS A 57 0.14 12.74 2.19
N LEU A 58 -0.36 12.85 3.43
CA LEU A 58 0.41 12.51 4.61
C LEU A 58 0.84 11.04 4.61
N ARG A 59 -0.05 10.12 4.23
CA ARG A 59 0.28 8.70 4.09
C ARG A 59 1.41 8.50 3.08
N ASN A 60 1.34 9.13 1.92
CA ASN A 60 2.37 9.04 0.89
C ASN A 60 3.70 9.66 1.33
N ASP A 61 3.67 10.79 2.04
CA ASP A 61 4.85 11.43 2.60
C ASP A 61 5.52 10.55 3.66
N LEU A 62 4.73 9.91 4.51
CA LEU A 62 5.22 8.94 5.49
C LEU A 62 5.83 7.72 4.80
N LEU A 63 5.17 7.18 3.77
CA LEU A 63 5.71 6.10 2.97
C LEU A 63 7.05 6.50 2.35
N ASN A 64 7.11 7.64 1.65
CA ASN A 64 8.32 8.19 1.03
C ASN A 64 9.48 8.34 2.03
N LYS A 65 9.21 8.87 3.23
CA LYS A 65 10.21 8.97 4.29
C LYS A 65 10.61 7.61 4.84
N SER A 66 9.71 6.64 4.84
CA SER A 66 9.97 5.27 5.24
C SER A 66 10.66 4.43 4.17
N TYR A 67 11.04 4.96 3.00
CA TYR A 67 11.90 4.24 2.05
C TYR A 67 13.39 4.52 2.28
N ILE A 68 13.71 5.57 3.05
CA ILE A 68 15.07 6.03 3.28
C ILE A 68 15.37 5.92 4.77
N ASP A 69 16.47 5.25 5.11
CA ASP A 69 16.97 5.22 6.48
C ASP A 69 17.50 6.61 6.84
N SER A 70 16.88 7.27 7.81
CA SER A 70 17.17 8.66 8.17
C SER A 70 18.58 8.87 8.74
N LEU A 71 19.21 7.80 9.24
CA LEU A 71 20.56 7.84 9.81
C LEU A 71 21.65 7.73 8.73
N THR A 72 21.37 7.06 7.62
CA THR A 72 22.36 6.74 6.58
C THR A 72 22.06 7.31 5.19
N GLY A 73 20.83 7.76 4.94
CA GLY A 73 20.38 8.19 3.61
C GLY A 73 20.26 7.05 2.58
N MET A 74 20.44 5.80 3.02
CA MET A 74 20.35 4.62 2.16
C MET A 74 18.92 4.08 2.08
N ALA A 75 18.65 3.32 1.01
CA ALA A 75 17.43 2.55 0.82
C ALA A 75 17.21 1.63 2.03
N ASN A 76 16.09 1.79 2.73
CA ASN A 76 15.83 1.02 3.93
C ASN A 76 15.31 -0.39 3.60
N ARG A 77 15.16 -1.23 4.63
CA ARG A 77 14.75 -2.63 4.44
C ARG A 77 13.44 -2.78 3.65
N LEU A 78 12.46 -1.92 3.88
CA LEU A 78 11.18 -1.96 3.17
C LEU A 78 11.37 -1.70 1.67
N SER A 79 12.17 -0.68 1.32
CA SER A 79 12.47 -0.32 -0.06
C SER A 79 13.13 -1.45 -0.86
N ILE A 80 14.06 -2.19 -0.24
CA ILE A 80 14.78 -3.28 -0.87
C ILE A 80 13.84 -4.46 -1.12
N ILE A 81 13.01 -4.80 -0.13
CA ILE A 81 12.04 -5.92 -0.23
C ILE A 81 11.03 -5.64 -1.35
N GLU A 82 10.47 -4.43 -1.41
CA GLU A 82 9.51 -4.08 -2.45
C GLU A 82 10.14 -4.12 -3.84
N LYS A 83 11.38 -3.61 -4.00
CA LYS A 83 12.09 -3.71 -5.27
C LYS A 83 12.28 -5.16 -5.70
N ILE A 84 12.67 -6.05 -4.78
CA ILE A 84 12.82 -7.49 -5.06
C ILE A 84 11.49 -8.09 -5.50
N GLU A 85 10.40 -7.83 -4.79
CA GLU A 85 9.08 -8.36 -5.15
C GLU A 85 8.60 -7.86 -6.52
N GLN A 86 8.83 -6.59 -6.85
CA GLN A 86 8.53 -6.05 -8.18
C GLN A 86 9.33 -6.77 -9.28
N GLU A 87 10.63 -6.98 -9.07
CA GLU A 87 11.45 -7.75 -10.03
C GLU A 87 10.99 -9.21 -10.12
N ARG A 88 10.59 -9.85 -9.01
CA ARG A 88 10.03 -11.22 -9.02
C ARG A 88 8.78 -11.34 -9.89
N LEU A 89 7.88 -10.35 -9.82
CA LEU A 89 6.65 -10.33 -10.63
C LEU A 89 6.93 -10.13 -12.13
N ASN A 90 8.03 -9.45 -12.47
CA ASN A 90 8.45 -9.20 -13.85
C ASN A 90 9.20 -10.38 -14.49
N ILE A 91 9.59 -11.38 -13.71
CA ILE A 91 10.31 -12.56 -14.21
C ILE A 91 9.28 -13.63 -14.64
N ALA A 92 9.13 -13.83 -15.96
CA ALA A 92 8.15 -14.76 -16.55
C ALA A 92 8.51 -16.25 -16.38
N THR A 93 9.76 -16.58 -16.03
CA THR A 93 10.21 -17.96 -15.74
C THR A 93 11.04 -17.96 -14.47
N PRO A 94 10.75 -18.80 -13.46
CA PRO A 94 11.53 -18.81 -12.23
C PRO A 94 12.94 -19.32 -12.54
N SER A 95 13.86 -18.40 -12.86
CA SER A 95 15.28 -18.66 -12.84
C SER A 95 15.72 -18.63 -11.37
N SER A 96 16.40 -19.69 -10.94
CA SER A 96 16.91 -19.82 -9.58
C SER A 96 17.98 -18.75 -9.31
N PHE A 97 17.56 -17.62 -8.76
CA PHE A 97 18.49 -16.56 -8.35
C PHE A 97 18.71 -16.62 -6.83
N VAL A 98 19.97 -16.71 -6.42
CA VAL A 98 20.37 -16.61 -5.01
C VAL A 98 20.62 -15.15 -4.68
N LEU A 99 19.76 -14.55 -3.86
CA LEU A 99 19.94 -13.19 -3.37
C LEU A 99 20.65 -13.22 -2.00
N GLY A 100 21.87 -12.69 -1.94
CA GLY A 100 22.59 -12.48 -0.68
C GLY A 100 22.30 -11.10 -0.11
N LEU A 101 21.73 -11.02 1.10
CA LEU A 101 21.52 -9.76 1.82
C LEU A 101 22.66 -9.56 2.84
N LEU A 102 23.50 -8.53 2.65
CA LEU A 102 24.51 -8.12 3.63
C LEU A 102 23.96 -6.99 4.50
N ILE A 103 23.74 -7.26 5.79
CA ILE A 103 23.35 -6.24 6.77
C ILE A 103 24.61 -5.77 7.51
N VAL A 104 25.04 -4.54 7.26
CA VAL A 104 26.19 -3.93 7.97
C VAL A 104 25.67 -3.05 9.10
N ILE A 105 25.75 -3.55 10.34
CA ILE A 105 25.43 -2.76 11.54
C ILE A 105 26.73 -2.08 11.99
N ASN A 106 26.91 -0.79 11.67
CA ASN A 106 28.05 -0.04 12.19
C ASN A 106 27.72 0.49 13.60
N SER A 107 27.75 -0.40 14.59
CA SER A 107 27.82 0.03 15.98
C SER A 107 29.28 0.04 16.39
N LYS A 108 29.81 1.18 16.86
CA LYS A 108 31.16 1.29 17.45
C LYS A 108 31.33 0.45 18.74
N ARG A 109 30.43 -0.50 19.03
CA ARG A 109 30.34 -1.16 20.34
C ARG A 109 29.90 -2.63 20.26
N LEU A 110 30.29 -3.38 19.23
CA LEU A 110 30.04 -4.83 19.24
C LEU A 110 31.04 -5.62 18.37
N MET A 111 32.33 -5.52 18.70
CA MET A 111 33.43 -6.23 18.02
C MET A 111 33.48 -7.75 18.35
N ILE A 112 32.38 -8.38 18.80
CA ILE A 112 32.37 -9.80 19.24
C ILE A 112 31.34 -10.69 18.51
N ASN A 113 30.37 -10.18 17.76
CA ASN A 113 29.40 -11.06 17.06
C ASN A 113 29.58 -11.15 15.53
N MET A 114 30.84 -11.14 15.07
CA MET A 114 31.23 -11.34 13.67
C MET A 114 31.01 -12.79 13.16
N ALA A 115 30.11 -13.56 13.80
CA ALA A 115 29.84 -14.96 13.48
C ALA A 115 28.36 -15.27 13.15
N MET A 116 27.43 -14.32 13.20
CA MET A 116 26.05 -14.59 12.81
C MET A 116 25.77 -14.12 11.38
N LEU A 117 26.48 -14.73 10.42
CA LEU A 117 26.15 -14.67 9.00
C LEU A 117 24.89 -15.51 8.79
N LEU A 118 23.72 -14.94 9.07
CA LEU A 118 22.43 -15.61 8.82
C LEU A 118 22.11 -15.47 7.33
N VAL A 119 22.76 -16.31 6.52
CA VAL A 119 22.45 -16.48 5.10
C VAL A 119 21.10 -17.21 5.03
N ILE A 120 20.01 -16.46 4.92
CA ILE A 120 18.68 -17.03 4.64
C ILE A 120 18.68 -17.41 3.15
N MET A 121 19.07 -18.65 2.85
CA MET A 121 18.86 -19.25 1.53
C MET A 121 17.37 -19.57 1.35
N PHE A 122 16.63 -18.72 0.64
CA PHE A 122 15.33 -19.10 0.11
C PHE A 122 15.54 -20.01 -1.10
N TYR A 123 15.43 -21.33 -0.89
CA TYR A 123 15.27 -22.30 -1.97
C TYR A 123 13.76 -22.42 -2.26
N VAL A 124 13.29 -21.81 -3.34
CA VAL A 124 11.90 -21.99 -3.80
C VAL A 124 11.94 -22.91 -5.01
N ARG A 125 11.27 -24.06 -4.89
CA ARG A 125 11.05 -25.05 -5.96
C ARG A 125 9.74 -24.77 -6.68
#